data_AF-A0A847EGZ0-F1
#
_entry.id   AF-A0A847EGZ0-F1
#
_cell.length_a   1.000
_cell.length_b   1.000
_cell.length_c   1.000
_cell.angle_alpha   90.00
_cell.angle_beta   90.00
_cell.angle_gamma   90.00
#
_symmetry.space_group_name_H-M   'P 1'
#
loop_
_entity.id
_entity.type
_entity.pdbx_description
1 polymer ?
#
loop_
_entity_poly.entity_id
_entity_poly.type
_entity_poly.pdbx_seq_one_letter_code
_entity_poly.pdbx_strand_id
1 'polypeptide(L)' 'MASQLGKRYRCEVCGTEILCVKAGEGVMTCCDKEMKVQEPRTIASSD' A
#
# COMPACT_ATOMS: atom_id res chain seq x y z
N MET A 1 4.46 8.55 -6.50
CA MET A 1 3.72 7.73 -7.50
C MET A 1 2.23 7.91 -7.30
N ALA A 2 1.43 7.92 -8.37
CA ALA A 2 -0.03 8.01 -8.28
C ALA A 2 -0.63 6.82 -7.50
N SER A 3 -1.72 7.07 -6.76
CA SER A 3 -2.49 6.05 -6.06
C SER A 3 -3.15 5.06 -7.03
N GLN A 4 -3.01 3.78 -6.76
CA GLN A 4 -3.43 2.68 -7.64
C GLN A 4 -4.62 1.93 -7.03
N LEU A 5 -5.72 1.82 -7.77
CA LEU A 5 -6.91 1.08 -7.37
C LEU A 5 -6.57 -0.37 -6.98
N GLY A 6 -7.13 -0.83 -5.87
CA GLY A 6 -6.99 -2.19 -5.37
C GLY A 6 -5.65 -2.49 -4.70
N LYS A 7 -4.68 -1.56 -4.71
CA LYS A 7 -3.42 -1.73 -3.99
C LYS A 7 -3.59 -1.39 -2.51
N ARG A 8 -2.92 -2.18 -1.67
CA ARG A 8 -2.75 -1.85 -0.24
C ARG A 8 -1.45 -1.07 -0.07
N TYR A 9 -1.49 -0.04 0.76
CA TYR A 9 -0.32 0.75 1.12
C TYR A 9 -0.04 0.55 2.61
N ARG A 10 1.23 0.45 2.98
CA ARG A 10 1.69 0.33 4.37
C ARG A 10 2.59 1.49 4.74
N CYS A 11 2.34 2.09 5.89
CA CYS A 11 3.29 3.00 6.52
C CYS A 11 4.40 2.17 7.19
N GLU A 12 5.65 2.41 6.84
CA GLU A 12 6.80 1.74 7.47
C GLU A 12 7.14 2.28 8.87
N VAL A 13 6.52 3.39 9.29
CA VAL A 13 6.77 4.01 10.61
C VAL A 13 5.82 3.46 11.67
N CYS A 14 4.51 3.58 11.44
CA CYS A 14 3.48 3.19 12.42
C CYS A 14 2.79 1.85 12.08
N GLY A 15 3.02 1.30 10.89
CA GLY A 15 2.40 0.06 10.44
C GLY A 15 0.97 0.20 9.90
N THR A 16 0.40 1.41 9.83
CA THR A 16 -0.95 1.63 9.26
C THR A 16 -1.05 1.08 7.84
N GLU A 17 -2.15 0.38 7.56
CA GLU A 17 -2.47 -0.18 6.26
C GLU A 17 -3.75 0.44 5.70
N ILE A 18 -3.73 0.79 4.41
CA ILE A 18 -4.88 1.37 3.72
C ILE A 18 -5.08 0.68 2.36
N LEU A 19 -6.33 0.55 1.93
CA LEU A 19 -6.71 0.05 0.61
C LEU A 19 -7.15 1.21 -0.27
N CYS A 20 -6.55 1.37 -1.45
CA CYS A 20 -6.99 2.35 -2.41
C CYS A 20 -8.25 1.85 -3.14
N VAL A 21 -9.41 2.44 -2.85
CA VAL A 21 -10.70 2.10 -3.48
C VAL A 21 -11.04 2.94 -4.71
N LYS A 22 -10.22 3.96 -5.01
CA LYS A 22 -10.30 4.78 -6.22
C LYS A 22 -8.91 5.34 -6.53
N ALA A 23 -8.46 5.16 -7.77
CA ALA A 23 -7.18 5.70 -8.23
C ALA A 23 -7.23 7.23 -8.35
N GLY A 24 -6.06 7.86 -8.23
CA GLY A 24 -5.87 9.30 -8.34
C GLY A 24 -4.40 9.67 -8.40
N GLU A 25 -4.10 10.89 -8.81
CA GLU A 25 -2.72 11.34 -9.10
C GLU A 25 -1.87 11.58 -7.85
N GLY A 26 -2.49 11.70 -6.67
CA GLY A 26 -1.82 11.94 -5.41
C GLY A 26 -1.01 10.74 -4.89
N VAL A 27 -0.03 11.04 -4.03
CA VAL A 27 0.77 10.06 -3.31
C VAL A 27 0.21 9.87 -1.89
N MET A 28 0.15 8.62 -1.43
CA MET A 28 -0.27 8.29 -0.07
C MET A 28 0.85 8.62 0.92
N THR A 29 0.61 9.51 1.88
CA THR A 29 1.59 9.89 2.91
C THR A 29 1.09 9.60 4.32
N CYS A 30 1.95 9.06 5.18
CA CYS A 30 1.67 8.81 6.59
C CYS A 30 2.98 8.97 7.40
N CYS A 31 2.93 9.64 8.55
CA CYS A 31 4.12 9.97 9.35
C CYS A 31 5.20 10.73 8.55
N ASP A 32 4.77 11.73 7.78
CA ASP A 32 5.63 12.58 6.93
C ASP A 32 6.47 11.81 5.89
N LYS A 33 6.05 10.59 5.55
CA LYS A 33 6.71 9.73 4.55
C LYS A 33 5.70 9.16 3.57
N GLU A 34 6.16 8.92 2.34
CA GLU A 34 5.38 8.17 1.36
C GLU A 34 5.16 6.73 1.82
N MET A 35 3.93 6.23 1.68
CA MET A 35 3.58 4.86 2.02
C MET A 35 4.01 3.90 0.90
N LYS A 36 4.41 2.68 1.27
CA LYS A 36 4.82 1.66 0.29
C LYS A 36 3.66 0.77 -0.11
N VAL A 37 3.59 0.43 -1.39
CA VAL A 37 2.66 -0.59 -1.89
C VAL A 37 3.05 -1.93 -1.29
N GLN A 38 2.09 -2.62 -0.67
CA GLN A 38 2.30 -3.99 -0.24
C GLN A 38 2.28 -4.93 -1.44
N GLU A 39 3.35 -5.69 -1.59
CA GLU A 39 3.38 -6.77 -2.56
C GLU A 39 2.61 -7.99 -2.03
N PRO A 40 1.95 -8.75 -2.92
CA PRO A 40 1.36 -10.02 -2.55
C PRO A 40 2.41 -10.91 -1.89
N ARG A 41 2.08 -11.49 -0.74
CA ARG A 41 2.94 -12.53 -0.15
C ARG A 41 2.82 -13.78 -1.01
N THR A 42 3.93 -14.21 -1.60
CA THR A 42 4.03 -15.55 -2.17
C THR A 42 4.09 -16.54 -1.01
N ILE A 43 2.95 -17.07 -0.62
CA ILE A 43 2.94 -18.29 0.18
C ILE A 43 3.28 -19.45 -0.75
N ALA A 44 4.13 -20.36 -0.29
CA ALA A 44 4.30 -21.65 -0.97
C ALA A 44 2.92 -22.28 -1.10
N SER A 45 2.58 -22.71 -2.32
CA SER A 45 1.31 -23.41 -2.58
C SER A 45 1.17 -24.50 -1.53
N SER A 46 0.12 -24.42 -0.71
CA SER A 46 -0.18 -25.44 0.27
C SER A 46 -0.71 -26.65 -0.50
N ASP A 47 0.14 -27.65 -0.68
CA ASP A 47 -0.26 -29.01 -1.11
C ASP A 47 -0.98 -29.71 0.05
#